data_AF-A0A1Y2GRR4-F1
#
_entry.id   AF-A0A1Y2GRR4-F1
#
_cell.length_a   1.000
_cell.length_b   1.000
_cell.length_c   1.000
_cell.angle_alpha   90.00
_cell.angle_beta   90.00
_cell.angle_gamma   90.00
#
_symmetry.space_group_name_H-M   'P 1'
#
loop_
_entity.id
_entity.type
_entity.pdbx_description
1 polymer ?
#
loop_
_entity_poly.entity_id
_entity_poly.type
_entity_poly.pdbx_seq_one_letter_code
_entity_poly.pdbx_strand_id
1 'polypeptide(L)'
;MTQKIMLFCILDGDSSAFKVQLDADDSIAALKKAIKKEKENDFREIVADKLNLWHVSIVIGDDEDEKTITLSEHPNAKKLCATSKISEIFGTTPEKKTIHVVVQRPSADPSTSTSSVFDREIVMLIGARASGKTTRLYRLITQLADFGYRCLPLSFEGVAVGNNEPDFWKTFGNALRRNYKVDDITTKRDFLDAFGRTKFKDEKIVILVDEFDLLFNASDEIRNQCLQAFRAIRQNNHLYAIDSIVLCGTFSLQHLSTTGQHIAPFNVNILSGTRISLLIKRGSSLMTMRMMR
;
A
#
# COMPACT_ATOMS: atom_id res chain seq x y z
N MET A 1 28.14 34.35 -9.14
CA MET A 1 27.80 34.08 -7.73
C MET A 1 26.61 33.13 -7.74
N THR A 2 26.72 31.93 -7.18
CA THR A 2 25.57 31.01 -7.10
C THR A 2 24.62 31.51 -6.00
N GLN A 3 23.41 31.86 -6.38
CA GLN A 3 22.38 32.27 -5.42
C GLN A 3 21.77 31.02 -4.80
N LYS A 4 21.91 30.85 -3.49
CA LYS A 4 21.31 29.71 -2.79
C LYS A 4 19.85 29.99 -2.45
N ILE A 5 19.00 29.02 -2.75
CA ILE A 5 17.57 29.02 -2.43
C ILE A 5 17.31 27.97 -1.35
N MET A 6 16.50 28.35 -0.35
CA MET A 6 16.02 27.45 0.69
C MET A 6 14.56 27.13 0.41
N LEU A 7 14.25 25.85 0.23
CA LEU A 7 12.89 25.37 0.05
C LEU A 7 12.47 24.50 1.24
N PHE A 8 11.22 24.66 1.65
CA PHE A 8 10.58 23.76 2.60
C PHE A 8 9.76 22.72 1.86
N CYS A 9 10.09 21.46 2.12
CA CYS A 9 9.48 20.28 1.53
C CYS A 9 8.71 19.51 2.62
N ILE A 10 7.64 18.84 2.24
CA ILE A 10 6.93 17.90 3.11
C ILE A 10 6.59 16.63 2.34
N LEU A 11 6.50 15.49 3.02
CA LEU A 11 5.99 14.27 2.39
C LEU A 11 4.46 14.32 2.29
N ASP A 12 3.91 13.80 1.21
CA ASP A 12 2.45 13.66 1.04
C ASP A 12 1.87 12.76 2.16
N GLY A 13 0.99 13.33 2.98
CA GLY A 13 0.41 12.66 4.15
C GLY A 13 1.27 12.72 5.42
N ASP A 14 2.22 13.65 5.50
CA ASP A 14 3.06 13.88 6.68
C ASP A 14 2.76 15.26 7.33
N SER A 15 3.14 15.44 8.59
CA SER A 15 3.00 16.68 9.35
C SER A 15 4.33 17.43 9.54
N SER A 16 5.45 16.76 9.26
CA SER A 16 6.79 17.31 9.50
C SER A 16 7.47 17.77 8.21
N ALA A 17 7.57 19.08 8.04
CA ALA A 17 8.35 19.67 6.95
C ALA A 17 9.87 19.57 7.22
N PHE A 18 10.64 19.56 6.15
CA PHE A 18 12.10 19.58 6.18
C PHE A 18 12.64 20.57 5.15
N LYS A 19 13.83 21.10 5.44
CA LYS A 19 14.49 22.10 4.60
C LYS A 19 15.42 21.44 3.59
N VAL A 20 15.50 22.01 2.39
CA VAL A 20 16.49 21.64 1.37
C VAL A 20 17.11 22.93 0.82
N GLN A 21 18.44 22.95 0.69
CA GLN A 21 19.20 24.09 0.17
C GLN A 21 19.91 23.72 -1.13
N LEU A 22 19.73 24.54 -2.17
CA LEU A 22 20.22 24.30 -3.54
C LEU A 22 20.59 25.63 -4.21
N ASP A 23 21.24 25.57 -5.37
CA ASP A 23 21.52 26.76 -6.16
C ASP A 23 20.30 27.12 -7.03
N ALA A 24 20.06 28.40 -7.27
CA ALA A 24 18.91 28.90 -8.05
C ALA A 24 18.91 28.41 -9.50
N ASP A 25 20.10 28.16 -10.04
CA ASP A 25 20.34 27.62 -11.38
C ASP A 25 20.25 26.09 -11.43
N ASP A 26 20.12 25.42 -10.29
CA ASP A 26 19.92 23.97 -10.27
C ASP A 26 18.57 23.59 -10.90
N SER A 27 18.54 22.37 -11.42
CA SER A 27 17.33 21.76 -11.95
C SER A 27 16.49 21.11 -10.86
N ILE A 28 15.21 20.88 -11.16
CA ILE A 28 14.35 20.03 -10.32
C ILE A 28 14.92 18.61 -10.18
N ALA A 29 15.69 18.10 -11.14
CA ALA A 29 16.40 16.84 -10.98
C ALA A 29 17.45 16.86 -9.85
N ALA A 30 18.15 17.99 -9.66
CA ALA A 30 19.05 18.19 -8.54
C ALA A 30 18.28 18.29 -7.21
N LEU A 31 17.12 18.97 -7.20
CA LEU A 31 16.21 18.99 -6.05
C LEU A 31 15.76 17.59 -5.63
N LYS A 32 15.38 16.71 -6.59
CA LYS A 32 15.05 15.31 -6.29
C LYS A 32 16.21 14.57 -5.61
N LYS A 33 17.45 14.76 -6.08
CA LYS A 33 18.64 14.15 -5.47
C LYS A 33 18.91 14.68 -4.06
N ALA A 34 18.73 15.98 -3.85
CA ALA A 34 18.92 16.60 -2.55
C ALA A 34 17.88 16.17 -1.53
N ILE A 35 16.61 16.08 -1.93
CA ILE A 35 15.52 15.52 -1.10
C ILE A 35 15.86 14.08 -0.71
N LYS A 36 16.28 13.24 -1.67
CA LYS A 36 16.70 11.87 -1.39
C LYS A 36 17.83 11.83 -0.35
N LYS A 37 18.82 12.71 -0.47
CA LYS A 37 19.95 12.76 0.45
C LYS A 37 19.54 13.21 1.87
N GLU A 38 18.68 14.22 1.97
CA GLU A 38 18.20 14.73 3.26
C GLU A 38 17.34 13.69 4.00
N LYS A 39 16.56 12.91 3.24
CA LYS A 39 15.65 11.87 3.74
C LYS A 39 16.11 10.48 3.29
N GLU A 40 17.41 10.20 3.41
CA GLU A 40 18.03 8.97 2.89
C GLU A 40 17.37 7.70 3.44
N ASN A 41 16.99 7.72 4.72
CA ASN A 41 16.28 6.60 5.35
C ASN A 41 14.87 6.37 4.76
N ASP A 42 14.16 7.43 4.38
CA ASP A 42 12.81 7.34 3.80
C ASP A 42 12.83 6.99 2.30
N PHE A 43 13.97 7.22 1.62
CA PHE A 43 14.13 7.04 0.18
C PHE A 43 15.23 6.04 -0.20
N ARG A 44 15.70 5.20 0.73
CA ARG A 44 16.84 4.29 0.55
C ARG A 44 16.72 3.41 -0.70
N GLU A 45 15.53 2.87 -0.93
CA GLU A 45 15.20 1.97 -2.03
C GLU A 45 14.65 2.69 -3.28
N ILE A 46 14.42 4.01 -3.20
CA ILE A 46 13.81 4.79 -4.28
C ILE A 46 14.90 5.52 -5.05
N VAL A 47 14.97 5.33 -6.36
CA VAL A 47 15.85 6.14 -7.21
C VAL A 47 15.30 7.57 -7.28
N ALA A 48 16.17 8.58 -7.13
CA ALA A 48 15.75 9.97 -6.94
C ALA A 48 14.86 10.49 -8.09
N ASP A 49 15.13 10.07 -9.33
CA ASP A 49 14.37 10.40 -10.54
C ASP A 49 12.90 9.98 -10.46
N LYS A 50 12.59 8.90 -9.71
CA LYS A 50 11.23 8.37 -9.52
C LYS A 50 10.37 9.18 -8.54
N LEU A 51 10.94 10.12 -7.78
CA LEU A 51 10.17 11.00 -6.89
C LEU A 51 9.23 11.90 -7.71
N ASN A 52 7.97 12.02 -7.30
CA ASN A 52 7.04 13.00 -7.84
C ASN A 52 7.06 14.23 -6.94
N LEU A 53 7.42 15.38 -7.50
CA LEU A 53 7.45 16.65 -6.78
C LEU A 53 6.31 17.53 -7.27
N TRP A 54 5.61 18.17 -6.34
CA TRP A 54 4.48 19.04 -6.60
C TRP A 54 4.73 20.42 -5.99
N HIS A 55 4.64 21.45 -6.80
CA HIS A 55 4.69 22.84 -6.36
C HIS A 55 3.38 23.21 -5.67
N VAL A 56 3.50 23.72 -4.45
CA VAL A 56 2.40 24.21 -3.63
C VAL A 56 2.80 25.52 -2.94
N SER A 57 1.81 26.26 -2.44
CA SER A 57 2.02 27.43 -1.59
C SER A 57 1.11 27.30 -0.38
N ILE A 58 1.60 26.65 0.68
CA ILE A 58 0.82 26.39 1.90
C ILE A 58 1.46 27.16 3.04
N VAL A 59 0.79 28.20 3.52
CA VAL A 59 1.25 28.98 4.67
C VAL A 59 0.96 28.20 5.94
N ILE A 60 1.98 27.98 6.76
CA ILE A 60 1.85 27.37 8.09
C ILE A 60 1.78 28.50 9.12
N GLY A 61 0.65 28.60 9.81
CA GLY A 61 0.48 29.53 10.94
C GLY A 61 1.24 29.08 12.17
N ASP A 62 1.58 30.02 13.06
CA ASP A 62 2.36 29.73 14.29
C ASP A 62 1.57 28.87 15.31
N ASP A 63 0.25 28.73 15.13
CA ASP A 63 -0.68 28.06 16.05
C ASP A 63 -1.27 26.73 15.52
N GLU A 64 -0.81 26.21 14.38
CA GLU A 64 -1.33 24.94 13.83
C GLU A 64 -0.50 23.72 14.31
N ASP A 65 -0.96 23.13 15.42
CA ASP A 65 -0.54 21.82 15.92
C ASP A 65 -0.57 20.75 14.82
N GLU A 66 0.59 20.22 14.45
CA GLU A 66 0.78 18.92 13.75
C GLU A 66 -0.22 18.61 12.62
N LYS A 67 -0.63 19.61 11.83
CA LYS A 67 -1.57 19.38 10.73
C LYS A 67 -0.87 18.64 9.61
N THR A 68 -1.36 17.45 9.30
CA THR A 68 -0.87 16.69 8.16
C THR A 68 -1.30 17.35 6.86
N ILE A 69 -0.36 17.49 5.94
CA ILE A 69 -0.61 18.02 4.60
C ILE A 69 -0.79 16.86 3.64
N THR A 70 -1.93 16.80 2.96
CA THR A 70 -2.23 15.80 1.93
C THR A 70 -2.41 16.48 0.58
N LEU A 71 -1.81 15.94 -0.48
CA LEU A 71 -1.86 16.52 -1.82
C LEU A 71 -3.31 16.69 -2.36
N SER A 72 -4.24 15.81 -1.97
CA SER A 72 -5.64 15.86 -2.39
C SER A 72 -6.39 17.11 -1.90
N GLU A 73 -5.93 17.73 -0.81
CA GLU A 73 -6.51 18.96 -0.27
C GLU A 73 -6.04 20.22 -1.03
N HIS A 74 -5.08 20.06 -1.96
CA HIS A 74 -4.47 21.14 -2.70
C HIS A 74 -4.65 20.96 -4.21
N PRO A 75 -5.84 21.24 -4.76
CA PRO A 75 -6.13 21.07 -6.19
C PRO A 75 -5.27 21.97 -7.09
N ASN A 76 -4.70 23.04 -6.54
CA ASN A 76 -3.80 23.95 -7.26
C ASN A 76 -2.35 23.45 -7.33
N ALA A 77 -2.04 22.27 -6.79
CA ALA A 77 -0.70 21.70 -6.81
C ALA A 77 -0.27 21.39 -8.25
N LYS A 78 0.90 21.90 -8.67
CA LYS A 78 1.43 21.69 -10.02
C LYS A 78 2.60 20.72 -10.01
N LYS A 79 2.54 19.66 -10.82
CA LYS A 79 3.64 18.70 -10.94
C LYS A 79 4.88 19.37 -11.52
N LEU A 80 6.03 19.15 -10.88
CA LEU A 80 7.31 19.73 -11.31
C LEU A 80 8.00 18.85 -12.34
N CYS A 81 8.44 19.47 -13.44
CA CYS A 81 9.23 18.81 -14.47
C CYS A 81 10.71 18.77 -14.07
N ALA A 82 11.38 17.63 -14.27
CA ALA A 82 12.78 17.46 -13.90
C ALA A 82 13.74 18.40 -14.64
N THR A 83 13.34 18.87 -15.83
CA THR A 83 14.12 19.76 -16.70
C THR A 83 13.97 21.24 -16.35
N SER A 84 12.97 21.60 -15.54
CA SER A 84 12.75 22.99 -15.14
C SER A 84 13.82 23.46 -14.16
N LYS A 85 14.14 24.75 -14.20
CA LYS A 85 15.03 25.37 -13.20
C LYS A 85 14.26 25.71 -11.94
N ILE A 86 14.96 25.70 -10.80
CA ILE A 86 14.36 26.08 -9.51
C ILE A 86 13.92 27.54 -9.54
N SER A 87 14.75 28.44 -10.05
CA SER A 87 14.45 29.89 -10.13
C SER A 87 13.23 30.22 -10.99
N GLU A 88 12.95 29.44 -12.04
CA GLU A 88 11.77 29.63 -12.90
C GLU A 88 10.46 29.32 -12.17
N ILE A 89 10.51 28.43 -11.18
CA ILE A 89 9.34 27.93 -10.46
C ILE A 89 9.13 28.70 -9.15
N PHE A 90 10.18 28.85 -8.35
CA PHE A 90 10.10 29.39 -6.99
C PHE A 90 10.61 30.84 -6.90
N GLY A 91 11.08 31.41 -8.02
CA GLY A 91 11.74 32.71 -8.03
C GLY A 91 13.07 32.70 -7.30
N THR A 92 13.54 33.89 -6.90
CA THR A 92 14.82 34.08 -6.19
C THR A 92 14.67 34.14 -4.67
N THR A 93 13.45 34.40 -4.19
CA THR A 93 13.16 34.61 -2.76
C THR A 93 11.83 33.92 -2.40
N PRO A 94 11.86 32.63 -2.03
CA PRO A 94 10.65 31.93 -1.62
C PRO A 94 10.04 32.52 -0.35
N GLU A 95 8.72 32.42 -0.20
CA GLU A 95 7.99 32.99 0.93
C GLU A 95 8.34 32.31 2.25
N LYS A 96 8.43 33.11 3.32
CA LYS A 96 8.73 32.59 4.67
C LYS A 96 7.49 31.90 5.24
N LYS A 97 7.70 30.87 6.06
CA LYS A 97 6.64 30.06 6.71
C LYS A 97 5.71 29.34 5.72
N THR A 98 6.20 29.09 4.51
CA THR A 98 5.42 28.43 3.45
C THR A 98 6.04 27.08 3.09
N ILE A 99 5.21 26.05 2.90
CA ILE A 99 5.62 24.81 2.23
C ILE A 99 5.58 25.04 0.74
N HIS A 100 6.69 24.74 0.09
CA HIS A 100 6.91 25.00 -1.33
C HIS A 100 6.72 23.74 -2.16
N VAL A 101 7.05 22.58 -1.59
CA VAL A 101 7.06 21.30 -2.31
C VAL A 101 6.39 20.21 -1.49
N VAL A 102 5.37 19.57 -2.07
CA VAL A 102 4.89 18.26 -1.61
C VAL A 102 5.65 17.18 -2.37
N VAL A 103 6.34 16.33 -1.61
CA VAL A 103 7.08 15.19 -2.12
C VAL A 103 6.19 13.98 -2.03
N GLN A 104 5.65 13.60 -3.19
CA GLN A 104 4.93 12.36 -3.31
C GLN A 104 5.96 11.27 -3.66
N ARG A 105 6.08 10.27 -2.78
CA ARG A 105 6.81 9.03 -3.13
C ARG A 105 6.29 8.56 -4.49
N PRO A 106 7.12 7.96 -5.38
CA PRO A 106 6.54 7.19 -6.47
C PRO A 106 5.53 6.29 -5.79
N SER A 107 4.24 6.54 -6.05
CA SER A 107 3.27 5.48 -5.90
C SER A 107 3.93 4.36 -6.67
N ALA A 108 4.27 3.24 -5.99
CA ALA A 108 4.34 2.00 -6.72
C ALA A 108 3.12 2.07 -7.63
N ASP A 109 3.40 2.15 -8.92
CA ASP A 109 2.46 2.62 -9.91
C ASP A 109 1.14 1.89 -9.58
N PRO A 110 -0.02 2.57 -9.46
CA PRO A 110 -1.27 1.84 -9.25
C PRO A 110 -1.35 0.68 -10.24
N SER A 111 -0.82 0.88 -11.46
CA SER A 111 -0.58 -0.13 -12.46
C SER A 111 0.28 -1.31 -11.98
N THR A 112 1.40 -1.19 -11.26
CA THR A 112 2.20 -2.36 -10.86
C THR A 112 1.47 -3.28 -9.88
N SER A 113 0.63 -2.72 -8.99
CA SER A 113 -0.16 -3.53 -8.05
C SER A 113 -1.42 -4.08 -8.70
N THR A 114 -2.16 -3.24 -9.43
CA THR A 114 -3.42 -3.65 -10.08
C THR A 114 -3.18 -4.45 -11.34
N SER A 115 -2.14 -4.18 -12.14
CA SER A 115 -1.75 -5.01 -13.30
C SER A 115 -1.39 -6.40 -12.84
N SER A 116 -0.61 -6.56 -11.76
CA SER A 116 -0.31 -7.88 -11.21
C SER A 116 -1.60 -8.62 -10.81
N VAL A 117 -2.58 -7.92 -10.24
CA VAL A 117 -3.91 -8.49 -9.94
C VAL A 117 -4.68 -8.82 -11.22
N PHE A 118 -4.62 -7.98 -12.25
CA PHE A 118 -5.27 -8.20 -13.55
C PHE A 118 -4.64 -9.36 -14.32
N ASP A 119 -3.33 -9.53 -14.20
CA ASP A 119 -2.52 -10.62 -14.72
C ASP A 119 -2.69 -11.91 -13.88
N ARG A 120 -3.52 -11.85 -12.82
CA ARG A 120 -3.85 -12.98 -11.94
C ARG A 120 -2.67 -13.53 -11.15
N GLU A 121 -1.70 -12.67 -10.86
CA GLU A 121 -0.54 -13.00 -10.05
C GLU A 121 -0.83 -12.91 -8.55
N ILE A 122 -0.02 -13.61 -7.76
CA ILE A 122 -0.05 -13.46 -6.30
C ILE A 122 0.84 -12.28 -5.92
N VAL A 123 0.26 -11.28 -5.27
CA VAL A 123 0.93 -10.03 -4.91
C VAL A 123 1.34 -10.05 -3.45
N MET A 124 2.56 -9.57 -3.11
CA MET A 124 2.98 -9.40 -1.71
C MET A 124 3.25 -7.94 -1.37
N LEU A 125 2.59 -7.46 -0.31
CA LEU A 125 2.85 -6.17 0.32
C LEU A 125 3.68 -6.37 1.59
N ILE A 126 4.95 -5.96 1.54
CA ILE A 126 5.92 -6.21 2.61
C ILE A 126 6.39 -4.87 3.20
N GLY A 127 6.52 -4.82 4.53
CA GLY A 127 7.02 -3.64 5.23
C GLY A 127 7.02 -3.77 6.75
N ALA A 128 7.64 -2.83 7.44
CA ALA A 128 7.68 -2.79 8.91
C ALA A 128 6.29 -2.63 9.55
N ARG A 129 6.13 -2.96 10.85
CA ARG A 129 4.91 -2.58 11.59
C ARG A 129 4.69 -1.07 11.49
N ALA A 130 3.42 -0.67 11.39
CA ALA A 130 3.01 0.72 11.11
C ALA A 130 3.56 1.31 9.80
N SER A 131 4.10 0.52 8.85
CA SER A 131 4.51 1.02 7.53
C SER A 131 3.34 1.31 6.57
N GLY A 132 2.10 1.31 7.11
CA GLY A 132 0.82 1.54 6.44
C GLY A 132 0.58 0.69 5.19
N LYS A 133 1.06 -0.57 5.24
CA LYS A 133 0.61 -1.63 4.34
C LYS A 133 -0.91 -1.72 4.30
N THR A 134 -1.55 -1.69 5.46
CA THR A 134 -3.00 -1.71 5.61
C THR A 134 -3.66 -0.53 4.88
N THR A 135 -3.10 0.69 4.97
CA THR A 135 -3.57 1.85 4.20
C THR A 135 -3.43 1.62 2.69
N ARG A 136 -2.33 1.04 2.23
CA ARG A 136 -2.13 0.67 0.81
C ARG A 136 -3.09 -0.44 0.38
N LEU A 137 -3.37 -1.40 1.26
CA LEU A 137 -4.30 -2.50 1.04
C LEU A 137 -5.71 -1.98 0.83
N TYR A 138 -6.19 -1.11 1.71
CA TYR A 138 -7.51 -0.48 1.56
C TYR A 138 -7.60 0.39 0.30
N ARG A 139 -6.53 1.11 -0.06
CA ARG A 139 -6.50 1.85 -1.33
C ARG A 139 -6.57 0.92 -2.54
N LEU A 140 -5.88 -0.21 -2.50
CA LEU A 140 -5.96 -1.23 -3.55
C LEU A 140 -7.38 -1.80 -3.65
N ILE A 141 -8.03 -2.07 -2.52
CA ILE A 141 -9.43 -2.53 -2.48
C ILE A 141 -10.35 -1.53 -3.19
N THR A 142 -10.23 -0.24 -2.88
CA THR A 142 -11.03 0.81 -3.53
C THR A 142 -10.81 0.82 -5.04
N GLN A 143 -9.55 0.77 -5.49
CA GLN A 143 -9.23 0.74 -6.91
C GLN A 143 -9.80 -0.49 -7.61
N LEU A 144 -9.62 -1.68 -7.03
CA LEU A 144 -10.11 -2.94 -7.60
C LEU A 144 -11.64 -2.96 -7.69
N ALA A 145 -12.33 -2.38 -6.70
CA ALA A 145 -13.79 -2.24 -6.74
C ALA A 145 -14.27 -1.41 -7.94
N ASP A 146 -13.55 -0.35 -8.31
CA ASP A 146 -13.86 0.46 -9.50
C ASP A 146 -13.74 -0.35 -10.81
N PHE A 147 -12.93 -1.42 -10.83
CA PHE A 147 -12.80 -2.36 -11.96
C PHE A 147 -13.75 -3.57 -11.86
N GLY A 148 -14.69 -3.56 -10.91
CA GLY A 148 -15.68 -4.62 -10.72
C GLY A 148 -15.15 -5.86 -10.00
N TYR A 149 -13.99 -5.78 -9.34
CA TYR A 149 -13.51 -6.87 -8.50
C TYR A 149 -14.20 -6.84 -7.13
N ARG A 150 -14.56 -8.03 -6.65
CA ARG A 150 -15.01 -8.24 -5.29
C ARG A 150 -13.81 -8.58 -4.40
N CYS A 151 -13.46 -7.65 -3.53
CA CYS A 151 -12.36 -7.82 -2.59
C CYS A 151 -12.82 -8.48 -1.28
N LEU A 152 -12.14 -9.53 -0.85
CA LEU A 152 -12.41 -10.27 0.39
C LEU A 152 -11.22 -10.11 1.35
N PRO A 153 -11.24 -9.09 2.24
CA PRO A 153 -10.21 -8.93 3.25
C PRO A 153 -10.39 -9.94 4.38
N LEU A 154 -9.28 -10.51 4.84
CA LEU A 154 -9.16 -11.35 6.04
C LEU A 154 -7.81 -11.09 6.72
N SER A 155 -7.73 -11.26 8.03
CA SER A 155 -6.48 -11.17 8.80
C SER A 155 -6.19 -12.51 9.46
N PHE A 156 -4.90 -12.89 9.52
CA PHE A 156 -4.45 -14.10 10.21
C PHE A 156 -4.38 -13.97 11.73
N GLU A 157 -4.53 -12.78 12.33
CA GLU A 157 -4.71 -12.65 13.79
C GLU A 157 -5.94 -13.43 14.28
N GLY A 158 -7.00 -13.50 13.46
CA GLY A 158 -8.22 -14.24 13.75
C GLY A 158 -8.20 -15.71 13.31
N VAL A 159 -7.08 -16.20 12.78
CA VAL A 159 -6.95 -17.56 12.23
C VAL A 159 -6.09 -18.40 13.18
N ALA A 160 -6.55 -19.61 13.48
CA ALA A 160 -5.88 -20.54 14.39
C ALA A 160 -4.66 -21.23 13.72
N VAL A 161 -3.66 -20.43 13.33
CA VAL A 161 -2.46 -20.89 12.60
C VAL A 161 -1.63 -21.91 13.36
N GLY A 162 -1.61 -21.85 14.69
CA GLY A 162 -0.87 -22.80 15.55
C GLY A 162 -1.62 -24.08 15.92
N ASN A 163 -2.84 -24.27 15.42
CA ASN A 163 -3.70 -25.40 15.79
C ASN A 163 -3.57 -26.57 14.78
N ASN A 164 -4.51 -27.51 14.81
CA ASN A 164 -4.64 -28.58 13.82
C ASN A 164 -5.24 -28.05 12.49
N GLU A 165 -5.14 -28.85 11.43
CA GLU A 165 -5.63 -28.49 10.09
C GLU A 165 -7.13 -28.09 10.08
N PRO A 166 -8.06 -28.88 10.66
CA PRO A 166 -9.47 -28.51 10.69
C PRO A 166 -9.75 -27.15 11.33
N ASP A 167 -9.10 -26.85 12.45
CA ASP A 167 -9.25 -25.57 13.15
C ASP A 167 -8.71 -24.40 12.32
N PHE A 168 -7.57 -24.59 11.64
CA PHE A 168 -7.01 -23.62 10.73
C PHE A 168 -8.00 -23.27 9.61
N TRP A 169 -8.47 -24.27 8.86
CA TRP A 169 -9.39 -24.04 7.73
C TRP A 169 -10.74 -23.49 8.20
N LYS A 170 -11.26 -23.96 9.33
CA LYS A 170 -12.51 -23.46 9.93
C LYS A 170 -12.42 -21.98 10.29
N THR A 171 -11.34 -21.58 10.96
CA THR A 171 -11.14 -20.18 11.34
C THR A 171 -10.82 -19.29 10.12
N PHE A 172 -10.08 -19.82 9.14
CA PHE A 172 -9.85 -19.15 7.85
C PHE A 172 -11.17 -18.93 7.09
N GLY A 173 -12.02 -19.94 6.97
CA GLY A 173 -13.34 -19.84 6.37
C GLY A 173 -14.27 -18.89 7.10
N ASN A 174 -14.24 -18.89 8.44
CA ASN A 174 -14.99 -17.93 9.25
C ASN A 174 -14.51 -16.49 9.05
N ALA A 175 -13.21 -16.28 8.84
CA ALA A 175 -12.68 -14.96 8.50
C ALA A 175 -13.20 -14.46 7.15
N LEU A 176 -13.27 -15.35 6.14
CA LEU A 176 -13.90 -15.05 4.85
C LEU A 176 -15.40 -14.77 4.98
N ARG A 177 -16.10 -15.51 5.85
CA ARG A 177 -17.55 -15.39 6.02
C ARG A 177 -18.03 -14.02 6.47
N ARG A 178 -17.18 -13.26 7.15
CA ARG A 178 -17.50 -11.89 7.58
C ARG A 178 -17.90 -11.00 6.41
N ASN A 179 -17.34 -11.29 5.23
CA ASN A 179 -17.55 -10.50 4.02
C ASN A 179 -18.27 -11.30 2.91
N TYR A 180 -18.60 -12.58 3.14
CA TYR A 180 -19.05 -13.48 2.09
C TYR A 180 -19.88 -14.67 2.57
N LYS A 181 -20.84 -15.14 1.77
CA LYS A 181 -21.60 -16.37 2.08
C LYS A 181 -20.89 -17.58 1.49
N VAL A 182 -20.05 -18.25 2.27
CA VAL A 182 -19.44 -19.55 1.93
C VAL A 182 -19.87 -20.64 2.90
N ASP A 183 -19.89 -21.86 2.36
CA ASP A 183 -20.08 -23.11 3.12
C ASP A 183 -19.00 -23.28 4.19
N ASP A 184 -19.17 -24.25 5.09
CA ASP A 184 -18.14 -24.52 6.10
C ASP A 184 -16.87 -25.01 5.41
N ILE A 185 -15.77 -24.29 5.61
CA ILE A 185 -14.46 -24.66 5.09
C ILE A 185 -13.71 -25.31 6.25
N THR A 186 -13.52 -26.63 6.24
CA THR A 186 -12.75 -27.33 7.29
C THR A 186 -11.51 -28.02 6.74
N THR A 187 -11.36 -28.05 5.42
CA THR A 187 -10.19 -28.61 4.74
C THR A 187 -9.73 -27.72 3.59
N LYS A 188 -8.51 -27.98 3.10
CA LYS A 188 -7.98 -27.37 1.86
C LYS A 188 -8.91 -27.57 0.66
N ARG A 189 -9.55 -28.74 0.58
CA ARG A 189 -10.45 -29.09 -0.52
C ARG A 189 -11.72 -28.25 -0.46
N ASP A 190 -12.32 -28.11 0.72
CA ASP A 190 -13.52 -27.29 0.89
C ASP A 190 -13.26 -25.84 0.51
N PHE A 191 -12.07 -25.31 0.84
CA PHE A 191 -11.68 -23.97 0.39
C PHE A 191 -11.64 -23.86 -1.13
N LEU A 192 -10.99 -24.80 -1.83
CA LEU A 192 -10.90 -24.77 -3.29
C LEU A 192 -12.28 -24.92 -3.94
N ASP A 193 -13.11 -25.84 -3.43
CA ASP A 193 -14.45 -26.09 -3.94
C ASP A 193 -15.41 -24.92 -3.66
N ALA A 194 -15.22 -24.22 -2.53
CA ALA A 194 -15.96 -23.03 -2.15
C ALA A 194 -15.70 -21.84 -3.07
N PHE A 195 -14.66 -21.87 -3.91
CA PHE A 195 -14.37 -20.81 -4.89
C PHE A 195 -14.31 -21.33 -6.34
N GLY A 196 -14.86 -22.52 -6.61
CA GLY A 196 -14.98 -23.04 -7.96
C GLY A 196 -15.87 -22.16 -8.84
N ARG A 197 -15.48 -21.93 -10.10
CA ARG A 197 -16.25 -21.13 -11.09
C ARG A 197 -17.65 -21.67 -11.34
N THR A 198 -17.89 -22.95 -11.09
CA THR A 198 -19.21 -23.56 -11.20
C THR A 198 -20.23 -22.94 -10.24
N LYS A 199 -19.78 -22.46 -9.06
CA LYS A 199 -20.61 -21.75 -8.08
C LYS A 199 -20.68 -20.24 -8.34
N PHE A 200 -19.63 -19.65 -8.94
CA PHE A 200 -19.46 -18.21 -9.07
C PHE A 200 -19.17 -17.81 -10.52
N LYS A 201 -20.20 -17.92 -11.35
CA LYS A 201 -20.12 -17.52 -12.75
C LYS A 201 -19.95 -16.00 -12.83
N ASP A 202 -18.91 -15.56 -13.54
CA ASP A 202 -18.60 -14.16 -13.86
C ASP A 202 -18.16 -13.25 -12.69
N GLU A 203 -18.00 -13.78 -11.47
CA GLU A 203 -17.39 -13.02 -10.38
C GLU A 203 -15.86 -12.96 -10.51
N LYS A 204 -15.29 -11.77 -10.29
CA LYS A 204 -13.84 -11.56 -10.19
C LYS A 204 -13.47 -11.31 -8.74
N ILE A 205 -12.96 -12.34 -8.05
CA ILE A 205 -12.68 -12.26 -6.62
C ILE A 205 -11.19 -12.01 -6.39
N VAL A 206 -10.88 -11.10 -5.45
CA VAL A 206 -9.52 -10.90 -4.93
C VAL A 206 -9.53 -11.16 -3.43
N ILE A 207 -8.74 -12.12 -2.96
CA ILE A 207 -8.56 -12.37 -1.53
C ILE A 207 -7.40 -11.53 -1.02
N LEU A 208 -7.61 -10.81 0.08
CA LEU A 208 -6.58 -9.99 0.71
C LEU A 208 -6.31 -10.53 2.10
N VAL A 209 -5.09 -10.99 2.34
CA VAL A 209 -4.67 -11.62 3.59
C VAL A 209 -3.73 -10.68 4.32
N ASP A 210 -4.20 -10.07 5.41
CA ASP A 210 -3.36 -9.32 6.33
C ASP A 210 -2.65 -10.25 7.33
N GLU A 211 -1.48 -9.80 7.78
CA GLU A 211 -0.65 -10.50 8.78
C GLU A 211 -0.29 -11.94 8.38
N PHE A 212 -0.09 -12.15 7.10
CA PHE A 212 0.26 -13.45 6.53
C PHE A 212 1.55 -14.04 7.12
N ASP A 213 2.43 -13.20 7.71
CA ASP A 213 3.61 -13.67 8.43
C ASP A 213 3.30 -14.51 9.67
N LEU A 214 2.08 -14.47 10.20
CA LEU A 214 1.65 -15.40 11.26
C LEU A 214 1.68 -16.87 10.79
N LEU A 215 1.65 -17.13 9.48
CA LEU A 215 1.81 -18.48 8.93
C LEU A 215 3.17 -19.10 9.27
N PHE A 216 4.20 -18.32 9.63
CA PHE A 216 5.47 -18.85 10.12
C PHE A 216 5.34 -19.64 11.43
N ASN A 217 4.30 -19.36 12.21
CA ASN A 217 4.02 -20.05 13.46
C ASN A 217 3.23 -21.36 13.25
N ALA A 218 2.81 -21.65 12.01
CA ALA A 218 2.06 -22.86 11.69
C ALA A 218 2.97 -24.08 11.56
N SER A 219 2.38 -25.27 11.70
CA SER A 219 3.05 -26.52 11.36
C SER A 219 3.45 -26.55 9.88
N ASP A 220 4.48 -27.34 9.55
CA ASP A 220 4.90 -27.56 8.16
C ASP A 220 3.74 -28.00 7.27
N GLU A 221 2.87 -28.87 7.79
CA GLU A 221 1.69 -29.36 7.07
C GLU A 221 0.73 -28.23 6.72
N ILE A 222 0.29 -27.44 7.70
CA ILE A 222 -0.65 -26.32 7.48
C ILE A 222 -0.06 -25.29 6.53
N ARG A 223 1.20 -24.92 6.75
CA ARG A 223 1.92 -23.96 5.91
C ARG A 223 1.98 -24.46 4.47
N ASN A 224 2.38 -25.71 4.25
CA ASN A 224 2.47 -26.28 2.91
C ASN A 224 1.10 -26.40 2.25
N GLN A 225 0.06 -26.82 2.97
CA GLN A 225 -1.30 -26.91 2.46
C GLN A 225 -1.85 -25.55 2.03
N CYS A 226 -1.69 -24.51 2.86
CA CYS A 226 -2.14 -23.15 2.57
C CYS A 226 -1.44 -22.60 1.30
N LEU A 227 -0.11 -22.72 1.23
CA LEU A 227 0.65 -22.27 0.07
C LEU A 227 0.30 -23.06 -1.20
N GLN A 228 0.09 -24.38 -1.09
CA GLN A 228 -0.36 -25.20 -2.20
C GLN A 228 -1.74 -24.79 -2.69
N ALA A 229 -2.67 -24.44 -1.80
CA ALA A 229 -4.01 -23.97 -2.19
C ALA A 229 -3.91 -22.68 -3.02
N PHE A 230 -3.13 -21.71 -2.56
CA PHE A 230 -2.94 -20.44 -3.27
C PHE A 230 -2.26 -20.67 -4.63
N ARG A 231 -1.24 -21.54 -4.70
CA ARG A 231 -0.62 -21.91 -5.98
C ARG A 231 -1.59 -22.61 -6.92
N ALA A 232 -2.44 -23.50 -6.42
CA ALA A 232 -3.41 -24.23 -7.22
C ALA A 232 -4.43 -23.29 -7.87
N ILE A 233 -4.87 -22.25 -7.15
CA ILE A 233 -5.74 -21.20 -7.67
C ILE A 233 -5.08 -20.48 -8.84
N ARG A 234 -3.84 -20.02 -8.65
CA ARG A 234 -3.08 -19.32 -9.68
C ARG A 234 -2.85 -20.18 -10.93
N GLN A 235 -2.41 -21.42 -10.75
CA GLN A 235 -2.08 -22.33 -11.85
C GLN A 235 -3.32 -22.79 -12.64
N ASN A 236 -4.47 -22.87 -11.98
CA ASN A 236 -5.73 -23.31 -12.59
C ASN A 236 -6.78 -22.18 -12.57
N ASN A 237 -6.37 -20.98 -12.99
CA ASN A 237 -7.18 -19.75 -12.95
C ASN A 237 -8.53 -19.81 -13.72
N HIS A 238 -8.73 -20.82 -14.57
CA HIS A 238 -9.96 -21.08 -15.30
C HIS A 238 -10.96 -21.94 -14.49
N LEU A 239 -10.51 -22.59 -13.41
CA LEU A 239 -11.37 -23.42 -12.54
C LEU A 239 -11.92 -22.63 -11.34
N TYR A 240 -11.26 -21.54 -10.95
CA TYR A 240 -11.60 -20.76 -9.75
C TYR A 240 -12.07 -19.34 -10.09
N ALA A 241 -12.95 -18.79 -9.24
CA ALA A 241 -13.44 -17.42 -9.32
C ALA A 241 -12.49 -16.39 -8.67
N ILE A 242 -11.51 -16.89 -7.90
CA ILE A 242 -10.42 -16.07 -7.38
C ILE A 242 -9.46 -15.76 -8.52
N ASP A 243 -9.44 -14.48 -8.92
CA ASP A 243 -8.53 -13.98 -9.95
C ASP A 243 -7.14 -13.67 -9.36
N SER A 244 -7.05 -13.25 -8.09
CA SER A 244 -5.76 -12.91 -7.47
C SER A 244 -5.80 -13.04 -5.95
N ILE A 245 -4.62 -13.21 -5.34
CA ILE A 245 -4.45 -13.18 -3.88
C ILE A 245 -3.38 -12.15 -3.53
N VAL A 246 -3.71 -11.24 -2.60
CA VAL A 246 -2.80 -10.22 -2.08
C VAL A 246 -2.43 -10.58 -0.65
N LEU A 247 -1.13 -10.78 -0.40
CA LEU A 247 -0.58 -11.19 0.89
C LEU A 247 0.15 -10.00 1.53
N CYS A 248 -0.21 -9.65 2.75
CA CYS A 248 0.40 -8.56 3.51
C CYS A 248 1.10 -9.10 4.74
N GLY A 249 2.26 -8.54 5.06
CA GLY A 249 2.96 -8.90 6.28
C GLY A 249 4.29 -8.20 6.47
N THR A 250 5.05 -8.68 7.45
CA THR A 250 6.38 -8.16 7.76
C THR A 250 7.44 -8.62 6.75
N PHE A 251 8.66 -8.06 6.84
CA PHE A 251 9.80 -8.43 5.97
C PHE A 251 10.13 -9.93 5.99
N SER A 252 9.74 -10.64 7.05
CA SER A 252 9.87 -12.09 7.17
C SER A 252 9.25 -12.84 6.00
N LEU A 253 8.21 -12.29 5.34
CA LEU A 253 7.57 -12.90 4.16
C LEU A 253 8.52 -13.18 2.99
N GLN A 254 9.65 -12.46 2.87
CA GLN A 254 10.66 -12.73 1.84
C GLN A 254 11.31 -14.11 2.00
N HIS A 255 11.32 -14.64 3.23
CA HIS A 255 11.93 -15.93 3.56
C HIS A 255 10.91 -17.06 3.64
N LEU A 256 9.65 -16.79 3.29
CA LEU A 256 8.59 -17.79 3.34
C LEU A 256 8.90 -18.80 2.23
N SER A 257 9.38 -19.99 2.62
CA SER A 257 9.74 -21.09 1.73
C SER A 257 9.00 -22.34 2.15
N THR A 258 8.64 -23.17 1.18
CA THR A 258 8.15 -24.52 1.46
C THR A 258 9.35 -25.37 1.85
N THR A 259 9.37 -25.90 3.07
CA THR A 259 10.37 -26.84 3.57
C THR A 259 10.41 -28.04 2.61
N GLY A 260 11.36 -28.04 1.66
CA GLY A 260 11.51 -29.10 0.65
C GLY A 260 11.75 -28.62 -0.80
N GLN A 261 11.60 -27.34 -1.12
CA GLN A 261 11.97 -26.80 -2.43
C GLN A 261 12.66 -25.43 -2.27
N HIS A 262 13.86 -25.27 -2.85
CA HIS A 262 14.63 -24.01 -2.93
C HIS A 262 13.93 -22.92 -3.79
N ILE A 263 12.62 -23.01 -3.99
CA ILE A 263 11.84 -22.15 -4.87
C ILE A 263 10.97 -21.26 -3.98
N ALA A 264 11.17 -19.95 -4.08
CA ALA A 264 10.28 -18.96 -3.50
C ALA A 264 8.83 -19.31 -3.92
N PRO A 265 7.87 -19.38 -3.00
CA PRO A 265 6.57 -19.99 -3.27
C PRO A 265 5.72 -19.29 -4.32
N PHE A 266 6.10 -18.09 -4.71
CA PHE A 266 5.41 -17.25 -5.66
C PHE A 266 6.47 -16.54 -6.53
N ASN A 267 6.18 -16.30 -7.81
CA ASN A 267 6.95 -15.31 -8.58
C ASN A 267 6.44 -13.96 -8.09
N VAL A 268 7.07 -13.40 -7.05
CA VAL A 268 6.54 -12.26 -6.31
C VAL A 268 6.92 -10.95 -6.99
N ASN A 269 5.93 -10.13 -7.37
CA ASN A 269 6.13 -8.69 -7.49
C ASN A 269 6.11 -8.08 -6.09
N ILE A 270 7.31 -7.81 -5.53
CA ILE A 270 7.47 -7.29 -4.16
C ILE A 270 7.22 -5.78 -4.19
N LEU A 271 6.21 -5.34 -3.45
CA LEU A 271 5.96 -3.92 -3.21
C LEU A 271 6.53 -3.55 -1.84
N SER A 272 7.85 -3.36 -1.76
CA SER A 272 8.50 -2.90 -0.53
C SER A 272 8.16 -1.42 -0.30
N GLY A 273 7.54 -1.15 0.85
CA GLY A 273 7.16 0.20 1.26
C GLY A 273 7.64 0.45 2.67
N THR A 274 8.89 0.85 2.83
CA THR A 274 9.46 1.11 4.15
C THR A 274 8.95 2.47 4.68
N ARG A 275 8.20 2.39 5.80
CA ARG A 275 7.77 3.43 6.78
C ARG A 275 6.60 4.38 6.44
N ILE A 276 5.60 4.36 7.34
CA ILE A 276 4.48 5.29 7.45
C ILE A 276 4.50 5.85 8.88
N SER A 277 4.49 7.18 8.97
CA SER A 277 4.12 7.94 10.15
C SER A 277 2.60 7.95 10.30
N LEU A 278 2.15 7.91 11.55
CA LEU A 278 0.78 7.89 12.02
C LEU A 278 -0.17 8.84 11.27
N LEU A 279 -1.41 8.40 11.06
CA LEU A 279 -2.60 9.25 11.18
C LEU A 279 -3.83 8.44 11.61
N ILE A 280 -4.15 8.57 12.90
CA ILE A 280 -5.48 8.38 13.45
C ILE A 280 -5.98 9.80 13.78
N LYS A 281 -7.02 10.29 13.10
CA LYS A 281 -7.96 11.30 13.62
C LYS A 281 -9.30 11.09 12.93
N ARG A 282 -10.23 10.42 13.63
CA ARG A 282 -11.45 11.00 14.25
C ARG A 282 -12.48 11.50 13.22
N GLY A 283 -13.41 10.61 12.86
CA GLY A 283 -14.70 10.99 12.32
C GLY A 283 -15.67 11.29 13.46
N SER A 284 -15.85 12.57 13.78
CA SER A 284 -16.99 13.09 14.54
C SER A 284 -17.60 14.26 13.76
N SER A 285 -18.79 14.05 13.18
CA SER A 285 -19.81 15.10 12.98
C SER A 285 -21.10 14.39 12.56
N LEU A 286 -22.01 14.08 13.49
CA LEU A 286 -23.21 14.89 13.75
C LEU A 286 -23.85 15.45 12.47
N MET A 287 -24.79 14.70 11.90
CA MET A 287 -25.83 15.26 11.04
C MET A 287 -27.01 15.65 11.92
N THR A 288 -27.10 16.94 12.21
CA THR A 288 -28.22 17.58 12.91
C THR A 288 -29.43 17.61 11.97
N MET A 289 -30.41 16.76 12.25
CA MET A 289 -31.73 16.80 11.61
C MET A 289 -32.50 18.01 12.16
N ARG A 290 -32.69 19.05 11.34
CA ARG A 290 -33.48 20.24 11.69
C ARG A 290 -34.84 20.17 10.97
N MET A 291 -35.88 20.16 11.79
CA MET A 291 -37.31 20.24 11.45
C MET A 291 -37.73 21.52 10.70
N MET A 292 -38.89 21.42 10.03
CA MET A 292 -39.83 22.45 9.55
C MET A 292 -39.37 23.28 8.33
N ARG A 293 -40.16 23.45 7.28
CA ARG A 293 -41.64 23.53 7.15
C ARG A 293 -42.16 22.71 5.98
#